data_AF-A0A917AFA0-F1
#
_entry.id   AF-A0A917AFA0-F1
#
_cell.length_a   1.000
_cell.length_b   1.000
_cell.length_c   1.000
_cell.angle_alpha   90.00
_cell.angle_beta   90.00
_cell.angle_gamma   90.00
#
_symmetry.space_group_name_H-M   'P 1'
#
loop_
_entity.id
_entity.type
_entity.pdbx_description
1 polymer ?
#
loop_
_entity_poly.entity_id
_entity_poly.type
_entity_poly.pdbx_seq_one_letter_code
_entity_poly.pdbx_strand_id
1 'polypeptide(L)'
;MNLLDLDKRWQRFNDANRECPCCGQTYGGVFDIGFDHPLTWPHENRADSGQEVIEKDDDKLSADLCRVGDDRFIRCIVALPIRGSDETFAFGAWGSVHPDHFAAYVQAWNSGDWSGFEGCFSWLSNDLPGFESEEPIACNLWIGEPGERPALQAQGGPLKEAQENGISFDDLLDIYAATGNDIRAHLTSD
;
A
#
# COMPACT_ATOMS: atom_id res chain seq x y z
N MET A 1 13.37 16.88 -16.79
CA MET A 1 14.05 17.33 -15.56
C MET A 1 12.97 17.47 -14.52
N ASN A 2 13.01 16.59 -13.52
CA ASN A 2 12.00 16.51 -12.50
C ASN A 2 12.23 17.64 -11.50
N LEU A 3 11.17 18.28 -11.02
CA LEU A 3 11.29 19.43 -10.13
C LEU A 3 12.01 19.05 -8.82
N LEU A 4 11.78 17.83 -8.34
CA LEU A 4 12.44 17.28 -7.16
C LEU A 4 13.93 17.00 -7.37
N ASP A 5 14.43 16.94 -8.62
CA ASP A 5 15.88 16.84 -8.87
C ASP A 5 16.64 18.07 -8.34
N LEU A 6 15.95 19.17 -8.02
CA LEU A 6 16.52 20.37 -7.42
C LEU A 6 16.50 20.35 -5.87
N ASP A 7 15.76 19.43 -5.24
CA ASP A 7 15.72 19.27 -3.79
C ASP A 7 16.88 18.38 -3.33
N LYS A 8 17.79 18.91 -2.50
CA LYS A 8 18.94 18.16 -1.99
C LYS A 8 18.54 16.95 -1.15
N ARG A 9 17.42 17.00 -0.43
CA ARG A 9 16.91 15.87 0.34
C ARG A 9 16.50 14.74 -0.60
N TRP A 10 15.83 15.08 -1.70
CA TRP A 10 15.44 14.13 -2.74
C TRP A 10 16.66 13.49 -3.42
N GLN A 11 17.66 14.30 -3.79
CA GLN A 11 18.92 13.80 -4.36
C GLN A 11 19.61 12.79 -3.42
N ARG A 12 19.68 13.11 -2.12
CA ARG A 12 20.30 12.23 -1.11
C ARG A 12 19.49 10.96 -0.88
N PHE A 13 18.17 11.06 -0.90
CA PHE A 13 17.28 9.92 -0.72
C PHE A 13 17.42 8.90 -1.85
N ASN A 14 17.72 9.38 -3.07
CA ASN A 14 17.90 8.56 -4.27
C ASN A 14 19.37 8.25 -4.61
N ASP A 15 20.33 8.58 -3.73
CA ASP A 15 21.75 8.22 -3.92
C ASP A 15 22.11 6.97 -3.09
N ALA A 16 21.98 5.81 -3.72
CA ALA A 16 22.28 4.52 -3.10
C ALA A 16 23.76 4.38 -2.65
N ASN A 17 24.67 5.22 -3.14
CA ASN A 17 26.07 5.21 -2.75
C ASN A 17 26.37 6.18 -1.59
N ARG A 18 25.41 7.02 -1.20
CA ARG A 18 25.57 7.95 -0.09
C ARG A 18 25.25 7.25 1.24
N GLU A 19 26.27 7.14 2.08
CA GLU A 19 26.09 6.76 3.48
C GLU A 19 25.62 7.97 4.31
N CYS A 20 24.64 7.78 5.20
CA CYS A 20 24.23 8.82 6.14
C CYS A 20 25.43 9.21 7.01
N PRO A 21 25.80 10.49 7.10
CA PRO A 21 26.84 10.94 8.02
C PRO A 21 26.54 10.62 9.49
N CYS A 22 25.25 10.51 9.82
CA CYS A 22 24.74 10.26 11.15
C CYS A 22 24.92 8.81 11.64
N CYS A 23 24.77 7.82 10.76
CA CYS A 23 24.63 6.41 11.14
C CYS A 23 25.21 5.41 10.12
N GLY A 24 25.66 5.87 8.94
CA GLY A 24 26.16 5.03 7.86
C GLY A 24 25.10 4.35 6.99
N GLN A 25 23.79 4.54 7.27
CA GLN A 25 22.73 3.93 6.46
C GLN A 25 22.66 4.52 5.05
N THR A 26 22.36 3.68 4.07
CA THR A 26 22.13 4.09 2.67
C THR A 26 20.64 4.01 2.32
N TYR A 27 20.22 4.85 1.38
CA TYR A 27 18.84 4.87 0.87
C TYR A 27 18.87 4.79 -0.65
N GLY A 28 17.99 3.98 -1.22
CA GLY A 28 17.92 3.72 -2.66
C GLY A 28 16.78 4.43 -3.38
N GLY A 29 16.12 5.38 -2.74
CA GLY A 29 14.90 6.03 -3.22
C GLY A 29 13.64 5.57 -2.52
N VAL A 30 12.51 5.82 -3.18
CA VAL A 30 11.16 5.55 -2.68
C VAL A 30 10.98 4.05 -2.37
N PHE A 31 10.31 3.75 -1.26
CA PHE A 31 9.96 2.39 -0.86
C PHE A 31 8.52 2.33 -0.38
N ASP A 32 7.86 1.20 -0.62
CA ASP A 32 6.45 1.03 -0.31
C ASP A 32 6.20 0.65 1.15
N ILE A 33 5.02 1.00 1.65
CA ILE A 33 4.56 0.57 2.98
C ILE A 33 3.47 -0.49 2.83
N GLY A 34 3.73 -1.69 3.33
CA GLY A 34 2.77 -2.79 3.33
C GLY A 34 2.12 -3.00 4.70
N PHE A 35 0.82 -3.26 4.71
CA PHE A 35 0.10 -3.77 5.87
C PHE A 35 0.05 -5.30 5.82
N ASP A 36 0.39 -5.94 6.93
CA ASP A 36 0.42 -7.41 7.00
C ASP A 36 -0.97 -8.04 6.87
N HIS A 37 -1.98 -7.36 7.42
CA HIS A 37 -3.37 -7.81 7.44
C HIS A 37 -4.36 -6.61 7.42
N PRO A 38 -5.66 -6.83 7.13
CA PRO A 38 -6.69 -5.80 7.32
C PRO A 38 -6.84 -5.45 8.81
N LEU A 39 -7.27 -4.23 9.11
CA LEU A 39 -7.41 -3.71 10.49
C LEU A 39 -8.27 -4.60 11.41
N THR A 40 -9.26 -5.29 10.84
CA THR A 40 -10.21 -6.13 11.57
C THR A 40 -9.70 -7.55 11.86
N TRP A 41 -8.50 -7.93 11.40
CA TRP A 41 -7.90 -9.22 11.71
C TRP A 41 -7.62 -9.35 13.22
N PRO A 42 -8.18 -10.35 13.92
CA PRO A 42 -8.13 -10.40 15.39
C PRO A 42 -6.97 -11.25 15.94
N HIS A 43 -6.14 -11.86 15.07
CA HIS A 43 -5.06 -12.77 15.46
C HIS A 43 -3.68 -12.13 15.29
N GLU A 44 -2.62 -12.90 15.54
CA GLU A 44 -1.24 -12.45 15.37
C GLU A 44 -0.90 -12.02 13.93
N ASN A 45 0.11 -11.16 13.78
CA ASN A 45 0.70 -10.84 12.48
C ASN A 45 1.31 -12.10 11.85
N ARG A 46 1.12 -12.26 10.55
CA ARG A 46 1.77 -13.27 9.71
C ARG A 46 3.29 -13.08 9.68
N ALA A 47 3.77 -11.84 9.64
CA ALA A 47 5.19 -11.55 9.69
C ALA A 47 5.84 -12.05 10.99
N ASP A 48 5.15 -11.90 12.13
CA ASP A 48 5.64 -12.32 13.44
C ASP A 48 5.52 -13.83 13.68
N SER A 49 4.54 -14.48 13.04
CA SER A 49 4.35 -15.93 13.17
C SER A 49 5.37 -16.75 12.37
N GLY A 50 5.98 -16.16 11.34
CA GLY A 50 6.88 -16.86 10.41
C GLY A 50 6.18 -17.88 9.51
N GLN A 51 4.84 -17.88 9.48
CA GLN A 51 4.04 -18.80 8.68
C GLN A 51 3.63 -18.17 7.36
N GLU A 52 3.59 -18.96 6.28
CA GLU A 52 3.09 -18.47 4.98
C GLU A 52 1.59 -18.14 5.03
N VAL A 53 0.85 -18.91 5.83
CA VAL A 53 -0.60 -18.80 6.03
C VAL A 53 -0.92 -19.02 7.51
N ILE A 54 -1.70 -18.13 8.10
CA ILE A 54 -2.30 -18.32 9.42
C ILE A 54 -3.75 -18.78 9.23
N GLU A 55 -4.15 -19.84 9.91
CA GLU A 55 -5.53 -20.34 9.93
C GLU A 55 -5.94 -20.56 11.40
N LYS A 56 -7.03 -19.90 11.82
CA LYS A 56 -7.55 -19.92 13.19
C LYS A 56 -9.06 -20.01 13.11
N ASP A 57 -9.61 -21.16 13.51
CA ASP A 57 -11.05 -21.45 13.37
C ASP A 57 -11.52 -21.22 11.91
N ASP A 58 -12.45 -20.29 11.69
CA ASP A 58 -12.97 -19.95 10.35
C ASP A 58 -12.14 -18.87 9.63
N ASP A 59 -11.19 -18.26 10.34
CA ASP A 59 -10.38 -17.14 9.86
C ASP A 59 -9.10 -17.63 9.19
N LYS A 60 -8.70 -16.94 8.13
CA LYS A 60 -7.53 -17.30 7.34
C LYS A 60 -6.86 -16.08 6.75
N LEU A 61 -5.53 -15.99 6.91
CA LEU A 61 -4.70 -14.94 6.35
C LEU A 61 -3.54 -15.54 5.57
N SER A 62 -3.43 -15.21 4.28
CA SER A 62 -2.27 -15.47 3.43
C SER A 62 -1.58 -14.17 3.04
N ALA A 63 -0.58 -14.24 2.15
CA ALA A 63 0.10 -13.07 1.63
C ALA A 63 -0.81 -12.09 0.86
N ASP A 64 -1.91 -12.58 0.27
CA ASP A 64 -2.74 -11.83 -0.68
C ASP A 64 -4.25 -11.94 -0.43
N LEU A 65 -4.69 -12.89 0.41
CA LEU A 65 -6.10 -13.15 0.68
C LEU A 65 -6.34 -13.27 2.19
N CYS A 66 -7.43 -12.69 2.67
CA CYS A 66 -7.84 -12.80 4.05
C CYS A 66 -9.36 -13.03 4.16
N ARG A 67 -9.74 -13.84 5.15
CA ARG A 67 -11.12 -14.07 5.59
C ARG A 67 -11.17 -13.92 7.10
N VAL A 68 -12.16 -13.17 7.56
CA VAL A 68 -12.57 -13.08 8.98
C VAL A 68 -14.07 -13.34 9.04
N GLY A 69 -14.49 -14.52 9.51
CA GLY A 69 -15.88 -14.97 9.41
C GLY A 69 -16.44 -14.88 7.97
N ASP A 70 -17.46 -14.04 7.78
CA ASP A 70 -18.08 -13.78 6.46
C ASP A 70 -17.38 -12.68 5.65
N ASP A 71 -16.51 -11.88 6.28
CA ASP A 71 -15.78 -10.83 5.60
C ASP A 71 -14.67 -11.40 4.71
N ARG A 72 -14.43 -10.74 3.58
CA ARG A 72 -13.44 -11.14 2.58
C ARG A 72 -12.58 -9.95 2.22
N PHE A 73 -11.27 -10.15 2.23
CA PHE A 73 -10.31 -9.11 1.92
C PHE A 73 -9.29 -9.59 0.90
N ILE A 74 -8.98 -8.72 -0.05
CA ILE A 74 -7.96 -8.93 -1.07
C ILE A 74 -6.86 -7.90 -0.81
N ARG A 75 -5.60 -8.32 -0.90
CA ARG A 75 -4.47 -7.38 -0.83
C ARG A 75 -4.37 -6.60 -2.14
N CYS A 76 -4.23 -5.28 -2.03
CA CYS A 76 -4.28 -4.36 -3.15
C CYS A 76 -3.18 -3.30 -3.06
N ILE A 77 -2.98 -2.60 -4.17
CA ILE A 77 -2.03 -1.49 -4.29
C ILE A 77 -2.80 -0.17 -4.30
N VAL A 78 -2.48 0.71 -3.37
CA VAL A 78 -2.92 2.12 -3.39
C VAL A 78 -1.72 2.95 -3.82
N ALA A 79 -1.66 3.27 -5.11
CA ALA A 79 -0.56 4.03 -5.71
C ALA A 79 -0.79 5.55 -5.55
N LEU A 80 0.25 6.26 -5.13
CA LEU A 80 0.30 7.71 -4.92
C LEU A 80 1.49 8.29 -5.68
N PRO A 81 1.27 8.95 -6.83
CA PRO A 81 2.34 9.62 -7.58
C PRO A 81 3.05 10.67 -6.73
N ILE A 82 4.35 10.85 -6.91
CA ILE A 82 5.10 11.88 -6.17
C ILE A 82 5.29 13.11 -7.06
N ARG A 83 4.65 14.21 -6.67
CA ARG A 83 4.64 15.47 -7.43
C ARG A 83 6.06 15.96 -7.69
N GLY A 84 6.36 16.23 -8.95
CA GLY A 84 7.67 16.74 -9.36
C GLY A 84 8.74 15.67 -9.52
N SER A 85 8.37 14.39 -9.56
CA SER A 85 9.21 13.25 -9.97
C SER A 85 8.41 12.29 -10.85
N ASP A 86 9.10 11.33 -11.47
CA ASP A 86 8.47 10.20 -12.17
C ASP A 86 8.22 9.00 -11.23
N GLU A 87 8.53 9.15 -9.94
CA GLU A 87 8.38 8.10 -8.93
C GLU A 87 6.95 8.01 -8.40
N THR A 88 6.56 6.81 -7.99
CA THR A 88 5.28 6.53 -7.35
C THR A 88 5.52 5.77 -6.05
N PHE A 89 4.92 6.24 -4.97
CA PHE A 89 4.86 5.53 -3.71
C PHE A 89 3.60 4.66 -3.67
N ALA A 90 3.66 3.46 -3.09
CA ALA A 90 2.46 2.65 -2.89
C ALA A 90 2.28 2.19 -1.44
N PHE A 91 1.02 2.16 -1.03
CA PHE A 91 0.61 1.29 0.08
C PHE A 91 0.20 -0.08 -0.44
N GLY A 92 0.74 -1.13 0.18
CA GLY A 92 0.19 -2.49 0.10
C GLY A 92 -0.90 -2.68 1.13
N ALA A 93 -2.13 -2.29 0.80
CA ALA A 93 -3.28 -2.26 1.70
C ALA A 93 -4.25 -3.43 1.43
N TRP A 94 -5.35 -3.48 2.19
CA TRP A 94 -6.40 -4.48 2.05
C TRP A 94 -7.72 -3.83 1.67
N GLY A 95 -8.42 -4.41 0.71
CA GLY A 95 -9.78 -4.04 0.32
C GLY A 95 -10.78 -5.11 0.75
N SER A 96 -11.82 -4.71 1.50
CA SER A 96 -12.96 -5.57 1.82
C SER A 96 -13.89 -5.64 0.62
N VAL A 97 -14.31 -6.84 0.21
CA VAL A 97 -15.16 -7.07 -0.95
C VAL A 97 -16.29 -8.04 -0.63
N HIS A 98 -17.35 -8.02 -1.44
CA HIS A 98 -18.43 -8.99 -1.30
C HIS A 98 -17.92 -10.43 -1.54
N PRO A 99 -18.43 -11.45 -0.83
CA PRO A 99 -18.01 -12.84 -1.01
C PRO A 99 -18.04 -13.36 -2.46
N ASP A 100 -19.05 -12.95 -3.24
CA ASP A 100 -19.14 -13.34 -4.65
C ASP A 100 -17.99 -12.76 -5.49
N HIS A 101 -17.60 -11.52 -5.24
CA HIS A 101 -16.46 -10.88 -5.92
C HIS A 101 -15.13 -11.50 -5.49
N PHE A 102 -14.99 -11.84 -4.21
CA PHE A 102 -13.83 -12.57 -3.72
C PHE A 102 -13.69 -13.94 -4.41
N ALA A 103 -14.78 -14.70 -4.50
CA ALA A 103 -14.78 -16.00 -5.16
C ALA A 103 -14.42 -15.87 -6.66
N ALA A 104 -14.98 -14.88 -7.36
CA ALA A 104 -14.65 -14.59 -8.75
C ALA A 104 -13.17 -14.22 -8.93
N TYR A 105 -12.61 -13.37 -8.06
CA TYR A 105 -11.19 -13.02 -8.07
C TYR A 105 -10.29 -14.24 -7.87
N VAL A 106 -10.58 -15.08 -6.87
CA VAL A 106 -9.80 -16.30 -6.59
C VAL A 106 -9.87 -17.28 -7.75
N GLN A 107 -11.05 -17.43 -8.37
CA GLN A 107 -11.21 -18.27 -9.56
C GLN A 107 -10.36 -17.75 -10.72
N ALA A 108 -10.44 -16.44 -11.01
CA ALA A 108 -9.70 -15.81 -12.09
C ALA A 108 -8.18 -15.92 -11.89
N TRP A 109 -7.69 -15.70 -10.67
CA TRP A 109 -6.28 -15.85 -10.33
C TRP A 109 -5.80 -17.30 -10.55
N ASN A 110 -6.56 -18.29 -10.08
CA ASN A 110 -6.18 -19.71 -10.20
C ASN A 110 -6.24 -20.23 -11.64
N SER A 111 -7.17 -19.74 -12.46
CA SER A 111 -7.28 -20.14 -13.87
C SER A 111 -6.34 -19.36 -14.79
N GLY A 112 -5.89 -18.19 -14.36
CA GLY A 112 -5.24 -17.19 -15.23
C GLY A 112 -6.20 -16.52 -16.21
N ASP A 113 -7.50 -16.74 -16.07
CA ASP A 113 -8.56 -16.18 -16.91
C ASP A 113 -9.35 -15.13 -16.15
N TRP A 114 -9.06 -13.86 -16.46
CA TRP A 114 -9.67 -12.69 -15.83
C TRP A 114 -10.99 -12.25 -16.46
N SER A 115 -11.49 -12.95 -17.49
CA SER A 115 -12.74 -12.57 -18.15
C SER A 115 -13.97 -12.57 -17.22
N GLY A 116 -13.90 -13.29 -16.10
CA GLY A 116 -14.95 -13.34 -15.07
C GLY A 116 -14.84 -12.27 -13.97
N PHE A 117 -13.80 -11.42 -13.97
CA PHE A 117 -13.58 -10.42 -12.92
C PHE A 117 -12.97 -9.14 -13.49
N GLU A 118 -13.82 -8.13 -13.73
CA GLU A 118 -13.40 -6.82 -14.28
C GLU A 118 -13.00 -5.81 -13.19
N GLY A 119 -13.17 -6.18 -11.93
CA GLY A 119 -13.09 -5.28 -10.79
C GLY A 119 -14.40 -5.27 -9.99
N CYS A 120 -14.38 -4.62 -8.83
CA CYS A 120 -15.55 -4.53 -7.96
C CYS A 120 -15.50 -3.33 -7.02
N PHE A 121 -16.62 -3.05 -6.37
CA PHE A 121 -16.65 -2.16 -5.23
C PHE A 121 -15.87 -2.77 -4.05
N SER A 122 -15.16 -1.93 -3.30
CA SER A 122 -14.43 -2.34 -2.11
C SER A 122 -14.42 -1.24 -1.03
N TRP A 123 -14.25 -1.63 0.23
CA TRP A 123 -13.91 -0.71 1.31
C TRP A 123 -12.43 -0.80 1.66
N LEU A 124 -11.75 0.34 1.78
CA LEU A 124 -10.40 0.35 2.35
C LEU A 124 -10.43 -0.20 3.78
N SER A 125 -9.57 -1.19 4.05
CA SER A 125 -9.57 -1.95 5.31
C SER A 125 -8.30 -1.73 6.14
N ASN A 126 -7.59 -0.62 5.91
CA ASN A 126 -6.44 -0.18 6.71
C ASN A 126 -6.53 1.33 6.95
N ASP A 127 -6.04 1.78 8.10
CA ASP A 127 -5.80 3.19 8.35
C ASP A 127 -4.52 3.60 7.63
N LEU A 128 -4.65 4.38 6.56
CA LEU A 128 -3.52 4.85 5.78
C LEU A 128 -2.99 6.17 6.38
N PRO A 129 -1.71 6.24 6.76
CA PRO A 129 -1.10 7.47 7.28
C PRO A 129 -1.31 8.65 6.34
N GLY A 130 -1.78 9.77 6.88
CA GLY A 130 -2.09 10.99 6.12
C GLY A 130 -3.45 10.97 5.40
N PHE A 131 -4.20 9.88 5.51
CA PHE A 131 -5.52 9.69 4.93
C PHE A 131 -6.52 9.07 5.92
N GLU A 132 -6.28 9.29 7.21
CA GLU A 132 -7.17 8.85 8.28
C GLU A 132 -8.56 9.49 8.10
N SER A 133 -9.61 8.70 8.36
CA SER A 133 -10.99 9.12 8.19
C SER A 133 -11.84 8.52 9.31
N GLU A 134 -12.80 9.30 9.83
CA GLU A 134 -13.80 8.80 10.78
C GLU A 134 -14.85 7.92 10.09
N GLU A 135 -15.00 8.08 8.78
CA GLU A 135 -15.94 7.31 7.95
C GLU A 135 -15.22 6.31 7.05
N PRO A 136 -15.81 5.13 6.76
CA PRO A 136 -15.25 4.16 5.83
C PRO A 136 -14.99 4.76 4.44
N ILE A 137 -13.79 4.51 3.89
CA ILE A 137 -13.42 5.01 2.56
C ILE A 137 -13.86 4.00 1.49
N ALA A 138 -14.85 4.41 0.70
CA ALA A 138 -15.33 3.68 -0.46
C ALA A 138 -14.29 3.69 -1.59
N CYS A 139 -14.05 2.53 -2.19
CA CYS A 139 -13.07 2.31 -3.24
C CYS A 139 -13.64 1.47 -4.40
N ASN A 140 -12.96 1.52 -5.53
CA ASN A 140 -13.05 0.53 -6.60
C ASN A 140 -11.76 -0.28 -6.61
N LEU A 141 -11.90 -1.60 -6.65
CA LEU A 141 -10.81 -2.54 -6.86
C LEU A 141 -10.77 -2.89 -8.35
N TRP A 142 -9.63 -2.65 -8.98
CA TRP A 142 -9.38 -2.94 -10.39
C TRP A 142 -8.32 -4.01 -10.51
N ILE A 143 -8.46 -4.91 -11.48
CA ILE A 143 -7.40 -5.87 -11.80
C ILE A 143 -6.14 -5.14 -12.27
N GLY A 144 -4.97 -5.65 -11.86
CA GLY A 144 -3.69 -5.23 -12.43
C GLY A 144 -3.38 -6.01 -13.70
N GLU A 145 -2.17 -5.84 -14.23
CA GLU A 145 -1.66 -6.72 -15.30
C GLU A 145 -1.53 -8.17 -14.79
N PRO A 146 -1.48 -9.18 -15.67
CA PRO A 146 -1.33 -10.57 -15.26
C PRO A 146 -0.13 -10.78 -14.32
N GLY A 147 -0.41 -11.23 -13.09
CA GLY A 147 0.59 -11.46 -12.05
C GLY A 147 0.78 -10.29 -11.08
N GLU A 148 0.15 -9.15 -11.33
CA GLU A 148 0.15 -8.01 -10.42
C GLU A 148 -1.00 -8.09 -9.42
N ARG A 149 -0.79 -7.48 -8.25
CA ARG A 149 -1.88 -7.26 -7.29
C ARG A 149 -2.87 -6.24 -7.86
N PRO A 150 -4.17 -6.36 -7.53
CA PRO A 150 -5.16 -5.39 -7.97
C PRO A 150 -4.87 -4.00 -7.41
N ALA A 151 -5.25 -2.97 -8.16
CA ALA A 151 -5.22 -1.58 -7.71
C ALA A 151 -6.49 -1.25 -6.90
N LEU A 152 -6.35 -0.44 -5.86
CA LEU A 152 -7.46 0.06 -5.05
C LEU A 152 -7.54 1.58 -5.20
N GLN A 153 -8.64 2.07 -5.76
CA GLN A 153 -8.85 3.48 -6.05
C GLN A 153 -10.00 4.05 -5.22
N ALA A 154 -9.73 5.06 -4.40
CA ALA A 154 -10.75 5.76 -3.63
C ALA A 154 -11.79 6.41 -4.54
N GLN A 155 -13.06 6.38 -4.12
CA GLN A 155 -14.16 6.99 -4.88
C GLN A 155 -14.27 8.50 -4.64
N GLY A 156 -13.72 9.01 -3.54
CA GLY A 156 -13.76 10.42 -3.15
C GLY A 156 -12.78 10.76 -2.03
N GLY A 157 -12.79 12.04 -1.65
CA GLY A 157 -12.02 12.56 -0.51
C GLY A 157 -10.52 12.72 -0.75
N PRO A 158 -9.76 13.04 0.30
CA PRO A 158 -8.33 13.35 0.21
C PRO A 158 -7.48 12.25 -0.44
N LEU A 159 -7.82 10.98 -0.17
CA LEU A 159 -7.09 9.85 -0.77
C LEU A 159 -7.26 9.83 -2.29
N LYS A 160 -8.47 10.07 -2.82
CA LYS A 160 -8.68 10.17 -4.26
C LYS A 160 -7.91 11.32 -4.87
N GLU A 161 -7.94 12.50 -4.22
CA GLU A 161 -7.19 13.67 -4.69
C GLU A 161 -5.69 13.40 -4.76
N ALA A 162 -5.14 12.65 -3.79
CA ALA A 162 -3.75 12.24 -3.77
C ALA A 162 -3.42 11.17 -4.83
N GLN A 163 -4.32 10.23 -5.10
CA GLN A 163 -4.15 9.26 -6.20
C GLN A 163 -4.14 9.95 -7.57
N GLU A 164 -4.98 10.97 -7.77
CA GLU A 164 -5.11 11.67 -9.05
C GLU A 164 -4.02 12.73 -9.28
N ASN A 165 -3.70 13.51 -8.24
CA ASN A 165 -2.80 14.66 -8.34
C ASN A 165 -1.43 14.44 -7.71
N GLY A 166 -1.21 13.26 -7.14
CA GLY A 166 0.00 12.92 -6.38
C GLY A 166 0.06 13.56 -5.00
N ILE A 167 1.06 13.14 -4.23
CA ILE A 167 1.48 13.70 -2.94
C ILE A 167 2.78 14.51 -3.10
N SER A 168 3.03 15.45 -2.19
CA SER A 168 4.33 16.12 -2.14
C SER A 168 5.40 15.21 -1.51
N PHE A 169 6.68 15.59 -1.67
CA PHE A 169 7.75 14.87 -0.98
C PHE A 169 7.67 15.01 0.54
N ASP A 170 7.17 16.13 1.06
CA ASP A 170 6.99 16.30 2.50
C ASP A 170 5.87 15.39 3.05
N ASP A 171 4.77 15.22 2.30
CA ASP A 171 3.71 14.26 2.65
C ASP A 171 4.25 12.82 2.69
N LEU A 172 5.10 12.43 1.73
CA LEU A 172 5.75 11.12 1.73
C LEU A 172 6.62 10.92 2.98
N LEU A 173 7.39 11.94 3.36
CA LEU A 173 8.21 11.88 4.57
C LEU A 173 7.34 11.78 5.84
N ASP A 174 6.15 12.40 5.86
CA ASP A 174 5.19 12.27 6.97
C ASP A 174 4.63 10.85 7.06
N ILE A 175 4.28 10.25 5.92
CA ILE A 175 3.86 8.84 5.84
C ILE A 175 4.96 7.91 6.37
N TYR A 176 6.21 8.11 5.95
CA TYR A 176 7.33 7.31 6.46
C TYR A 176 7.52 7.48 7.97
N ALA A 177 7.46 8.70 8.50
CA ALA A 177 7.57 8.92 9.93
C ALA A 177 6.44 8.24 10.72
N ALA A 178 5.20 8.34 10.25
CA ALA A 178 4.04 7.72 10.88
C ALA A 178 4.09 6.18 10.89
N THR A 179 4.87 5.57 9.99
CA THR A 179 5.05 4.11 9.87
C THR A 179 6.30 3.60 10.58
N GLY A 180 6.98 4.45 11.36
CA GLY A 180 8.21 4.10 12.07
C GLY A 180 9.48 4.15 11.21
N ASN A 181 9.39 4.71 10.00
CA ASN A 181 10.49 4.86 9.05
C ASN A 181 10.91 6.33 8.91
N ASP A 182 10.94 7.13 9.98
CA ASP A 182 11.30 8.56 9.86
C ASP A 182 12.72 8.73 9.32
N ILE A 183 12.82 9.11 8.04
CA ILE A 183 14.10 9.26 7.36
C ILE A 183 14.65 10.68 7.36
N ARG A 184 13.91 11.68 7.87
CA ARG A 184 14.25 13.10 7.67
C ARG A 184 15.64 13.45 8.19
N ALA A 185 16.00 12.92 9.36
CA ALA A 185 17.30 13.15 9.98
C ALA A 185 18.46 12.61 9.14
N HIS A 186 18.22 11.62 8.26
CA HIS A 186 19.24 11.03 7.41
C HIS A 186 19.45 11.79 6.10
N LEU A 187 18.51 12.68 5.75
CA LEU A 187 18.51 13.49 4.53
C LEU A 187 19.07 14.90 4.75
N THR A 188 19.39 15.28 5.98
CA THR A 188 19.99 16.60 6.28
C THR A 188 21.41 16.71 5.74
N SER A 189 21.90 17.96 5.65
CA SER A 189 23.32 18.16 5.34
C SER A 189 24.19 17.74 6.52
N ASP A 190 25.49 17.62 6.24
CA ASP A 190 26.52 17.89 7.25
C ASP A 190 26.34 19.31 7.84
#